data_AF-H0SX84-F1
#
_entry.id   AF-H0SX84-F1
#
_cell.length_a   1.000
_cell.length_b   1.000
_cell.length_c   1.000
_cell.angle_alpha   90.00
_cell.angle_beta   90.00
_cell.angle_gamma   90.00
#
_symmetry.space_group_name_H-M   'P 1'
#
loop_
_entity.id
_entity.type
_entity.pdbx_description
1 polymer ?
#
loop_
_entity_poly.entity_id
_entity_poly.type
_entity_poly.pdbx_seq_one_letter_code
_entity_poly.pdbx_strand_id
1 'polypeptide(L)'
;MSLKDSWLERTNCDAKVDGIALNRLMPGTYAYVDRPAGPHHVTATQILFPGETVLDFNTEPGKTYFFSIKPSERSRAMQGGAIMFGLVGAGVMAAASAGADNKGPVDLVPLQESQARTAMAELLQAE
;
A
#
# COMPACT_ATOMS: atom_id res chain seq x y z
N MET A 1 -18.30 -7.49 9.08
CA MET A 1 -17.84 -7.17 7.71
C MET A 1 -18.27 -8.30 6.79
N SER A 2 -18.78 -8.03 5.58
CA SER A 2 -19.07 -9.10 4.61
C SER A 2 -17.76 -9.71 4.08
N LEU A 3 -17.78 -10.98 3.67
CA LEU A 3 -16.66 -11.63 2.98
C LEU A 3 -16.21 -10.81 1.75
N LYS A 4 -17.13 -10.18 1.03
CA LYS A 4 -16.80 -9.30 -0.11
C LYS A 4 -15.99 -8.07 0.31
N ASP A 5 -16.30 -7.49 1.46
CA ASP A 5 -15.62 -6.30 1.97
C ASP A 5 -14.20 -6.65 2.42
N SER A 6 -13.99 -7.84 3.03
CA SER A 6 -12.65 -8.24 3.48
C SER A 6 -11.67 -8.47 2.32
N TRP A 7 -12.16 -8.85 1.14
CA TRP A 7 -11.33 -8.96 -0.06
C TRP A 7 -10.90 -7.60 -0.61
N LEU A 8 -11.75 -6.58 -0.56
CA LEU A 8 -11.43 -5.23 -1.02
C LEU A 8 -10.38 -4.53 -0.15
N GLU A 9 -10.24 -4.95 1.10
CA GLU A 9 -9.25 -4.41 2.04
C GLU A 9 -7.88 -5.10 1.95
N ARG A 10 -7.77 -6.19 1.17
CA ARG A 10 -6.48 -6.86 0.93
C ARG A 10 -5.79 -6.23 -0.27
N THR A 11 -4.51 -5.94 -0.13
CA THR A 11 -3.68 -5.45 -1.22
C THR A 11 -2.30 -6.08 -1.20
N ASN A 12 -1.62 -6.04 -2.34
CA ASN A 12 -0.21 -6.35 -2.46
C ASN A 12 0.47 -5.26 -3.28
N CYS A 13 1.76 -5.02 -3.02
CA CYS A 13 2.53 -4.09 -3.81
C CYS A 13 4.02 -4.45 -3.81
N ASP A 14 4.69 -3.95 -4.84
CA ASP A 14 6.14 -3.92 -4.94
C ASP A 14 6.58 -2.51 -4.51
N ALA A 15 7.14 -2.41 -3.30
CA ALA A 15 7.54 -1.14 -2.69
C ALA A 15 9.05 -0.93 -2.79
N LYS A 16 9.48 0.34 -2.86
CA LYS A 16 10.88 0.74 -2.84
C LYS A 16 11.07 1.95 -1.94
N VAL A 17 12.22 2.03 -1.28
CA VAL A 17 12.68 3.24 -0.58
C VAL A 17 13.97 3.69 -1.25
N ASP A 18 14.03 4.93 -1.72
CA ASP A 18 15.20 5.48 -2.44
C ASP A 18 15.68 4.59 -3.59
N GLY A 19 14.72 4.00 -4.32
CA GLY A 19 14.98 3.08 -5.44
C GLY A 19 15.38 1.65 -5.06
N ILE A 20 15.66 1.36 -3.77
CA ILE A 20 15.96 0.00 -3.32
C ILE A 20 14.66 -0.75 -3.07
N ALA A 21 14.51 -1.90 -3.72
CA ALA A 21 13.34 -2.75 -3.56
C ALA A 21 13.24 -3.32 -2.14
N LEU A 22 12.06 -3.16 -1.56
CA LEU A 22 11.60 -4.02 -0.49
C LEU A 22 11.09 -5.32 -1.12
N ASN A 23 11.15 -6.44 -0.38
CA ASN A 23 10.48 -7.66 -0.81
C ASN A 23 9.00 -7.36 -1.11
N ARG A 24 8.40 -8.12 -2.04
CA ARG A 24 6.98 -7.96 -2.37
C ARG A 24 6.13 -8.05 -1.10
N LEU A 25 5.35 -7.00 -0.85
CA LEU A 25 4.50 -6.92 0.32
C LEU A 25 3.15 -7.56 0.02
N MET A 26 2.83 -8.59 0.80
CA MET A 26 1.57 -9.33 0.76
C MET A 26 0.73 -9.03 2.01
N PRO A 27 -0.59 -9.26 1.98
CA PRO A 27 -1.42 -9.14 3.18
C PRO A 27 -0.85 -10.01 4.32
N GLY A 28 -0.64 -9.40 5.49
CA GLY A 28 -0.07 -10.11 6.65
C GLY A 28 1.46 -10.14 6.68
N THR A 29 2.15 -9.42 5.81
CA THR A 29 3.63 -9.34 5.81
C THR A 29 4.09 -7.92 6.12
N TYR A 30 5.35 -7.80 6.55
CA TYR A 30 6.01 -6.51 6.76
C TYR A 30 7.43 -6.54 6.17
N ALA A 31 7.97 -5.36 5.87
CA ALA A 31 9.37 -5.16 5.55
C ALA A 31 9.91 -3.95 6.31
N TYR A 32 11.21 -3.95 6.56
CA TYR A 32 11.92 -2.82 7.15
C TYR A 32 13.20 -2.56 6.36
N VAL A 33 13.66 -1.31 6.37
CA VAL A 33 14.92 -0.90 5.78
C VAL A 33 15.50 0.23 6.62
N ASP A 34 16.79 0.14 6.93
CA ASP A 34 17.50 1.22 7.60
C ASP A 34 17.99 2.24 6.59
N ARG A 35 17.82 3.52 6.94
CA ARG A 35 18.24 4.66 6.13
C ARG A 35 18.96 5.72 6.96
N PRO A 36 19.97 6.41 6.39
CA PRO A 36 20.53 7.60 7.01
C PRO A 36 19.44 8.64 7.26
N ALA A 37 19.58 9.49 8.27
CA ALA A 37 18.64 10.59 8.48
C ALA A 37 18.62 11.55 7.28
N GLY A 38 17.45 12.02 6.90
CA GLY A 38 17.28 12.95 5.78
C GLY A 38 16.00 12.73 4.98
N PRO A 39 15.92 13.30 3.77
CA PRO A 39 14.79 13.10 2.88
C PRO A 39 14.82 11.69 2.27
N HIS A 40 13.66 11.04 2.26
CA HIS A 40 13.45 9.75 1.63
C HIS A 40 12.23 9.75 0.73
N HIS A 41 12.30 8.91 -0.28
CA HIS A 41 11.27 8.73 -1.27
C HIS A 41 10.80 7.28 -1.29
N VAL A 42 9.52 7.06 -1.00
CA VAL A 42 8.88 5.74 -1.08
C VAL A 42 8.04 5.67 -2.35
N THR A 43 8.22 4.59 -3.10
CA THR A 43 7.34 4.24 -4.22
C THR A 43 6.65 2.91 -3.96
N ALA A 44 5.41 2.76 -4.40
CA ALA A 44 4.74 1.48 -4.44
C ALA A 44 4.00 1.28 -5.75
N THR A 45 4.20 0.11 -6.36
CA THR A 45 3.60 -0.29 -7.63
C THR A 45 2.89 -1.62 -7.48
N GLN A 46 2.04 -1.97 -8.43
CA GLN A 46 1.38 -3.27 -8.47
C GLN A 46 1.28 -3.73 -9.92
N ILE A 47 1.58 -5.01 -10.15
CA ILE A 47 1.45 -5.62 -11.48
C ILE A 47 0.05 -5.39 -12.02
N LEU A 48 -0.03 -4.94 -13.29
CA LEU A 48 -1.28 -4.61 -14.00
C LEU A 48 -2.09 -3.44 -13.41
N PHE A 49 -1.53 -2.69 -12.46
CA PHE A 49 -2.11 -1.44 -11.99
C PHE A 49 -1.38 -0.25 -12.63
N PRO A 50 -2.09 0.65 -13.33
CA PRO A 50 -1.47 1.82 -13.94
C PRO A 50 -1.20 2.92 -12.91
N GLY A 51 0.07 3.27 -12.72
CA GLY A 51 0.51 4.34 -11.84
C GLY A 51 1.30 3.83 -10.64
N GLU A 52 1.82 4.77 -9.87
CA GLU A 52 2.62 4.51 -8.67
C GLU A 52 2.14 5.38 -7.52
N THR A 53 2.23 4.84 -6.31
CA THR A 53 2.07 5.61 -5.08
C THR A 53 3.42 6.23 -4.77
N VAL A 54 3.43 7.52 -4.43
CA VAL A 54 4.63 8.24 -4.03
C VAL A 54 4.40 8.83 -2.64
N LEU A 55 5.39 8.67 -1.75
CA LEU A 55 5.44 9.35 -0.47
C LEU A 55 6.85 9.88 -0.22
N ASP A 56 6.95 11.21 -0.10
CA ASP A 56 8.16 11.89 0.33
C ASP A 56 8.07 12.23 1.83
N PHE A 57 9.11 11.92 2.59
CA PHE A 57 9.15 12.22 4.02
C PHE A 57 10.59 12.41 4.51
N ASN A 58 10.74 13.11 5.64
CA ASN A 58 12.04 13.32 6.28
C ASN A 58 12.16 12.44 7.53
N THR A 59 13.33 11.83 7.70
CA THR A 59 13.69 11.01 8.85
C THR A 59 14.67 11.73 9.77
N GLU A 60 14.54 11.47 11.07
CA GLU A 60 15.50 11.91 12.09
C GLU A 60 16.37 10.74 12.57
N PRO A 61 17.60 11.00 13.04
CA PRO A 61 18.48 9.96 13.58
C PRO A 61 17.82 9.19 14.72
N GLY A 62 17.89 7.86 14.68
CA GLY A 62 17.38 6.97 15.74
C GLY A 62 15.86 6.84 15.82
N LYS A 63 15.10 7.44 14.90
CA LYS A 63 13.63 7.27 14.83
C LYS A 63 13.25 6.17 13.84
N THR A 64 12.23 5.39 14.18
CA THR A 64 11.58 4.44 13.27
C THR A 64 10.26 5.02 12.79
N TYR A 65 10.00 4.95 11.49
CA TYR A 65 8.77 5.45 10.87
C TYR A 65 7.96 4.26 10.36
N PHE A 66 6.67 4.25 10.68
CA PHE A 66 5.79 3.13 10.40
C PHE A 66 4.69 3.56 9.44
N PHE A 67 4.43 2.74 8.44
CA PHE A 67 3.36 2.96 7.46
C PHE A 67 2.56 1.67 7.30
N SER A 68 1.24 1.77 7.44
CA SER A 68 0.34 0.72 6.99
C SER A 68 0.04 0.88 5.51
N ILE A 69 -0.10 -0.25 4.82
CA ILE A 69 -0.42 -0.29 3.40
C ILE A 69 -1.89 -0.66 3.27
N LYS A 70 -2.66 0.21 2.60
CA LYS A 70 -4.08 -0.03 2.31
C LYS A 70 -4.32 0.10 0.81
N PRO A 71 -5.28 -0.62 0.23
CA PRO A 71 -5.66 -0.36 -1.16
C PRO A 71 -6.19 1.06 -1.30
N SER A 72 -5.72 1.79 -2.31
CA SER A 72 -6.18 3.15 -2.60
C SER A 72 -7.65 3.16 -3.03
N GLU A 73 -8.33 4.31 -2.94
CA GLU A 73 -9.70 4.44 -3.46
C GLU A 73 -9.81 4.00 -4.92
N ARG A 74 -8.82 4.39 -5.74
CA ARG A 74 -8.69 3.99 -7.14
C ARG A 74 -8.59 2.47 -7.28
N SER A 75 -7.76 1.82 -6.45
CA SER A 75 -7.64 0.35 -6.42
C SER A 75 -8.92 -0.33 -5.99
N ARG A 76 -9.61 0.18 -4.95
CA ARG A 76 -10.91 -0.36 -4.50
C ARG A 76 -11.97 -0.25 -5.60
N ALA A 77 -12.02 0.88 -6.31
CA ALA A 77 -12.93 1.08 -7.44
C ALA A 77 -12.65 0.09 -8.59
N MET A 78 -11.38 -0.10 -8.96
CA MET A 78 -10.98 -1.07 -9.99
C MET A 78 -11.30 -2.51 -9.58
N GLN A 79 -11.00 -2.90 -8.34
CA GLN A 79 -11.34 -4.22 -7.80
C GLN A 79 -12.85 -4.45 -7.77
N GLY A 80 -13.63 -3.46 -7.33
CA GLY A 80 -15.09 -3.50 -7.36
C GLY A 80 -15.64 -3.68 -8.78
N GLY A 81 -15.11 -2.92 -9.75
CA GLY A 81 -15.45 -3.09 -11.17
C GLY A 81 -15.10 -4.48 -11.70
N ALA A 82 -13.93 -5.02 -11.34
CA ALA A 82 -13.50 -6.36 -11.71
C ALA A 82 -14.42 -7.45 -11.16
N ILE A 83 -14.82 -7.34 -9.90
CA ILE A 83 -15.74 -8.28 -9.25
C ILE A 83 -17.11 -8.29 -9.94
N MET A 84 -17.59 -7.11 -10.35
CA MET A 84 -18.93 -6.98 -10.93
C MET A 84 -18.99 -7.34 -12.41
N PHE A 85 -17.98 -6.97 -13.20
CA PHE A 85 -18.02 -7.05 -14.67
C PHE A 85 -16.71 -7.53 -15.31
N GLY A 86 -15.83 -8.20 -14.55
CA GLY A 86 -14.55 -8.71 -15.03
C GLY A 86 -13.59 -7.60 -15.49
N LEU A 87 -12.65 -7.95 -16.38
CA LEU A 87 -11.63 -7.00 -16.86
C LEU A 87 -12.22 -5.75 -17.54
N VAL A 88 -13.39 -5.87 -18.17
CA VAL A 88 -14.10 -4.72 -18.76
C VAL A 88 -14.53 -3.74 -17.67
N GLY A 89 -15.13 -4.24 -16.59
CA GLY A 89 -15.49 -3.41 -15.43
C GLY A 89 -14.29 -2.75 -14.78
N ALA A 90 -13.18 -3.48 -14.65
CA ALA A 90 -11.93 -2.94 -14.13
C ALA A 90 -11.43 -1.76 -14.98
N GLY A 91 -11.44 -1.90 -16.31
CA GLY A 91 -11.01 -0.86 -17.25
C GLY A 91 -11.88 0.40 -17.20
N VAL A 92 -13.21 0.24 -17.15
CA VAL A 92 -14.15 1.37 -17.02
C VAL A 92 -13.92 2.13 -15.71
N MET A 93 -13.79 1.41 -14.60
CA MET A 93 -13.53 2.04 -13.30
C MET A 93 -12.16 2.70 -13.25
N ALA A 94 -11.13 2.12 -13.88
CA ALA A 94 -9.80 2.69 -13.96
C ALA A 94 -9.78 4.04 -14.70
N ALA A 95 -10.59 4.18 -15.76
CA ALA A 95 -10.76 5.43 -16.49
C ALA A 95 -11.53 6.46 -15.67
N ALA A 96 -12.63 6.05 -15.02
CA ALA A 96 -13.45 6.95 -14.20
C ALA A 96 -12.69 7.47 -12.96
N SER A 97 -11.81 6.65 -12.38
CA SER A 97 -11.03 6.99 -11.18
C SER A 97 -9.65 7.59 -11.48
N ALA A 98 -9.32 7.88 -12.74
CA ALA A 98 -8.02 8.43 -13.13
C ALA A 98 -7.71 9.82 -12.51
N GLY A 99 -8.73 10.53 -12.04
CA GLY A 99 -8.61 11.81 -11.34
C GLY A 99 -8.49 11.72 -9.81
N ALA A 100 -8.38 10.51 -9.22
CA ALA A 100 -8.21 10.35 -7.79
C ALA A 100 -6.90 10.97 -7.29
N ASP A 101 -6.91 11.47 -6.05
CA ASP A 101 -5.74 12.12 -5.43
C ASP A 101 -4.50 11.22 -5.40
N ASN A 102 -4.70 9.91 -5.20
CA ASN A 102 -3.65 8.91 -5.32
C ASN A 102 -3.76 8.15 -6.65
N LYS A 103 -2.74 8.31 -7.49
CA LYS A 103 -2.64 7.63 -8.80
C LYS A 103 -2.18 6.18 -8.69
N GLY A 104 -1.64 5.75 -7.55
CA GLY A 104 -1.08 4.43 -7.31
C GLY A 104 -2.05 3.40 -6.72
N PRO A 105 -1.58 2.15 -6.57
CA PRO A 105 -2.41 1.02 -6.15
C PRO A 105 -2.73 1.03 -4.64
N VAL A 106 -1.94 1.74 -3.84
CA VAL A 106 -2.01 1.69 -2.37
C VAL A 106 -1.86 3.06 -1.74
N ASP A 107 -2.44 3.24 -0.57
CA ASP A 107 -2.15 4.34 0.34
C ASP A 107 -1.10 3.91 1.37
N LEU A 108 -0.10 4.77 1.60
CA LEU A 108 0.88 4.63 2.68
C LEU A 108 0.41 5.48 3.86
N VAL A 109 -0.28 4.84 4.80
CA VAL A 109 -0.91 5.54 5.92
C VAL A 109 0.04 5.51 7.13
N PRO A 110 0.54 6.66 7.60
CA PRO A 110 1.46 6.70 8.72
C PRO A 110 0.80 6.16 9.99
N LEU A 111 1.56 5.39 10.76
CA LEU A 111 1.14 4.84 12.04
C LEU A 111 1.94 5.44 13.18
N GLN A 112 1.29 5.57 14.33
CA GLN A 112 2.02 5.79 15.58
C GLN A 112 2.75 4.51 15.98
N GLU A 113 3.87 4.65 16.69
CA GLU A 113 4.68 3.51 17.13
C GLU A 113 3.87 2.49 17.92
N SER A 114 2.98 2.93 18.82
CA SER A 114 2.12 2.03 19.58
C SER A 114 1.22 1.18 18.68
N GLN A 115 0.59 1.79 17.68
CA GLN A 115 -0.26 1.10 16.70
C GLN A 115 0.54 0.12 15.86
N ALA A 116 1.73 0.53 15.41
CA ALA A 116 2.61 -0.32 14.62
C ALA A 116 3.11 -1.53 15.41
N ARG A 117 3.51 -1.34 16.68
CA ARG A 117 3.93 -2.44 17.56
C ARG A 117 2.81 -3.45 17.79
N THR A 118 1.57 -3.00 17.99
CA THR A 118 0.42 -3.89 18.11
C THR A 118 0.23 -4.69 16.82
N ALA A 119 0.20 -4.01 15.66
CA ALA A 119 0.03 -4.68 14.37
C ALA A 119 1.14 -5.71 14.10
N MET A 120 2.41 -5.36 14.36
CA MET A 120 3.54 -6.28 14.18
C MET A 120 3.48 -7.48 15.14
N ALA A 121 3.04 -7.27 16.38
CA ALA A 121 2.86 -8.38 17.32
C ALA A 121 1.78 -9.37 16.83
N GLU A 122 0.69 -8.87 16.25
CA GLU A 122 -0.34 -9.71 15.63
C GLU A 122 0.20 -10.49 14.42
N LEU A 123 1.04 -9.86 13.59
CA LEU A 123 1.67 -10.54 12.45
C LEU A 123 2.63 -11.65 12.88
N LEU A 124 3.46 -11.39 13.88
CA LEU A 124 4.42 -12.38 14.40
C LEU A 124 3.74 -13.56 15.10
N GLN A 125 2.53 -13.38 15.64
CA GLN A 125 1.75 -14.49 16.22
C GLN A 125 1.06 -15.36 15.16
N ALA A 126 0.98 -14.89 13.91
CA ALA A 126 0.36 -15.59 12.80
C ALA A 126 1.36 -16.40 11.94
N GLU A 127 2.66 -16.30 12.22
CA GLU A 127 3.73 -17.15 11.66
C GLU A 127 3.89 -18.46 12.44
#